data_AF-A0A0C2ZMI3-F1
#
_entry.id   AF-A0A0C2ZMI3-F1
#
_cell.length_a   1.000
_cell.length_b   1.000
_cell.length_c   1.000
_cell.angle_alpha   90.00
_cell.angle_beta   90.00
_cell.angle_gamma   90.00
#
_symmetry.space_group_name_H-M   'P 1'
#
loop_
_entity.id
_entity.type
_entity.pdbx_description
1 polymer ?
#
loop_
_entity_poly.entity_id
_entity_poly.type
_entity_poly.pdbx_seq_one_letter_code
_entity_poly.pdbx_strand_id
1 'polypeptide(L)'
;MIVIQILKKEKLYLSEKKLCFLCKEVKILGHFIIDDGIWMDSDKVDRVINWKVLKNHTLCRGFVGVVGYLADDIYKVHVPLGVLLAEASAKLKPFQWGYMEQRAFEM
;
A
#
# COMPACT_ATOMS: atom_id res chain seq x y z
N MET A 1 -10.17 29.27 14.24
CA MET A 1 -9.74 28.10 13.45
C MET A 1 -8.92 28.58 12.25
N ILE A 2 -7.61 28.73 12.44
CA ILE A 2 -6.68 29.35 11.48
C ILE A 2 -6.67 28.61 10.13
N VAL A 3 -6.76 27.28 10.15
CA VAL A 3 -6.74 26.46 8.93
C VAL A 3 -7.91 26.79 7.99
N ILE A 4 -9.15 26.91 8.49
CA ILE A 4 -10.30 27.27 7.63
C ILE A 4 -10.15 28.70 7.07
N GLN A 5 -9.61 29.62 7.87
CA GLN A 5 -9.40 31.00 7.40
C GLN A 5 -8.38 31.06 6.25
N ILE A 6 -7.30 30.30 6.35
CA ILE A 6 -6.29 30.19 5.29
C ILE A 6 -6.90 29.52 4.05
N LEU A 7 -7.62 28.41 4.20
CA LEU A 7 -8.29 27.73 3.09
C LEU A 7 -9.24 28.69 2.34
N LYS A 8 -10.03 29.48 3.09
CA LYS A 8 -10.93 30.48 2.51
C LYS A 8 -10.18 31.60 1.78
N LYS A 9 -9.05 32.09 2.34
CA LYS A 9 -8.18 33.09 1.71
C LYS A 9 -7.60 32.59 0.38
N GLU A 10 -7.15 31.34 0.37
CA GLU A 10 -6.57 30.68 -0.82
C GLU A 10 -7.64 30.11 -1.78
N LYS A 11 -8.94 30.37 -1.52
CA LYS A 11 -10.08 29.87 -2.32
C LYS A 11 -10.09 28.34 -2.47
N LEU A 12 -9.64 27.63 -1.43
CA LEU A 12 -9.75 26.18 -1.29
C LEU A 12 -11.04 25.84 -0.53
N TYR A 13 -11.81 24.90 -1.08
CA TYR A 13 -13.10 24.50 -0.53
C TYR A 13 -13.04 23.09 0.03
N LEU A 14 -13.70 22.88 1.17
CA LEU A 14 -13.80 21.58 1.81
C LEU A 14 -15.00 20.82 1.22
N SER A 15 -14.83 19.53 0.98
CA SER A 15 -15.93 18.66 0.58
C SER A 15 -16.64 18.15 1.83
N GLU A 16 -17.95 18.40 1.94
CA GLU A 16 -18.78 17.91 3.05
C GLU A 16 -18.66 16.39 3.26
N LYS A 17 -18.60 15.63 2.15
CA LYS A 17 -18.43 14.17 2.18
C LYS A 17 -17.09 13.69 2.74
N LYS A 18 -16.09 14.57 2.86
CA LYS A 18 -14.73 14.24 3.32
C LYS A 18 -14.38 14.92 4.65
N LEU A 19 -15.31 15.65 5.25
CA LEU A 19 -15.10 16.36 6.49
C LEU A 19 -15.41 15.45 7.68
N CYS A 20 -14.39 15.17 8.49
CA CYS A 20 -14.51 14.48 9.77
C CYS A 20 -13.96 15.42 10.85
N PHE A 21 -14.81 15.94 11.72
CA PHE A 21 -14.41 16.80 12.83
C PHE A 21 -14.71 16.11 14.15
N LEU A 22 -13.75 16.15 15.09
CA LEU A 22 -13.92 15.62 16.44
C LEU A 22 -14.35 14.13 16.47
N CYS A 23 -13.97 13.36 15.45
CA CYS A 23 -14.24 11.94 15.36
C CYS A 23 -13.16 11.16 16.12
N LYS A 24 -13.56 10.07 16.81
CA LYS A 24 -12.62 9.12 17.45
C LYS A 24 -11.85 8.26 16.46
N GLU A 25 -12.40 8.11 15.26
CA GLU A 25 -11.83 7.32 14.18
C GLU A 25 -11.98 8.09 12.86
N VAL A 26 -10.90 8.14 12.08
CA VAL A 26 -10.90 8.77 10.75
C VAL A 26 -10.26 7.85 9.73
N LYS A 27 -11.00 7.54 8.66
CA LYS A 27 -10.48 6.83 7.50
C LYS A 27 -9.83 7.83 6.52
N ILE A 28 -8.51 7.76 6.36
CA ILE A 28 -7.77 8.61 5.42
C ILE A 28 -6.72 7.79 4.66
N LEU A 29 -6.70 7.95 3.33
CA LEU A 29 -5.80 7.21 2.42
C LEU A 29 -5.86 5.66 2.56
N GLY A 30 -6.94 5.13 3.11
CA GLY A 30 -7.10 3.70 3.39
C GLY A 30 -6.35 3.21 4.62
N HIS A 31 -6.11 4.12 5.56
CA HIS A 31 -5.77 3.86 6.94
C HIS A 31 -6.88 4.40 7.84
N PHE A 32 -7.07 3.77 8.99
CA PHE A 32 -7.89 4.23 10.09
C PHE A 32 -6.97 4.81 11.16
N ILE A 33 -7.17 6.08 11.47
CA ILE A 33 -6.51 6.76 12.57
C ILE A 33 -7.46 6.69 13.76
N ILE A 34 -7.06 5.98 14.81
CA ILE A 34 -7.76 5.89 16.09
C ILE A 34 -6.82 6.31 17.22
N ASP A 35 -7.36 6.46 18.42
CA ASP A 35 -6.57 6.86 19.61
C ASP A 35 -5.38 5.93 19.89
N ASP A 36 -5.53 4.64 19.57
CA ASP A 36 -4.52 3.59 19.79
C ASP A 36 -3.53 3.43 18.63
N GLY A 37 -3.61 4.29 17.60
CA GLY A 37 -2.64 4.34 16.50
C GLY A 37 -3.25 4.31 15.10
N ILE A 38 -2.43 3.92 14.13
CA ILE A 38 -2.78 3.88 12.70
C ILE A 38 -2.96 2.43 12.29
N TRP A 39 -4.15 2.10 11.82
CA TRP A 39 -4.53 0.77 11.38
C TRP A 39 -4.78 0.78 9.88
N MET A 40 -4.44 -0.30 9.18
CA MET A 40 -4.81 -0.42 7.78
C MET A 40 -6.28 -0.84 7.63
N ASP A 41 -6.87 -0.44 6.50
CA ASP A 41 -8.17 -0.90 6.08
C ASP A 41 -8.18 -2.43 5.91
N SER A 42 -8.97 -3.15 6.70
CA SER A 42 -9.02 -4.62 6.70
C SER A 42 -9.27 -5.19 5.31
N ASP A 43 -10.12 -4.53 4.51
CA ASP A 43 -10.41 -4.93 3.13
C ASP A 43 -9.15 -4.94 2.24
N LYS A 44 -8.19 -4.03 2.48
CA LYS A 44 -6.93 -3.98 1.73
C LYS A 44 -5.98 -5.06 2.20
N VAL A 45 -5.90 -5.26 3.52
CA VAL A 45 -5.07 -6.30 4.13
C VAL A 45 -5.53 -7.69 3.66
N ASP A 46 -6.84 -7.95 3.69
CA ASP A 46 -7.44 -9.21 3.24
C ASP A 46 -7.16 -9.49 1.76
N ARG A 47 -7.15 -8.46 0.92
CA ARG A 47 -6.80 -8.62 -0.51
C ARG A 47 -5.34 -8.99 -0.72
N VAL A 48 -4.44 -8.48 0.11
CA VAL A 48 -3.01 -8.83 0.08
C VAL A 48 -2.79 -10.24 0.59
N ILE A 49 -3.44 -10.62 1.69
CA ILE A 49 -3.36 -11.99 2.26
C ILE A 49 -3.90 -13.02 1.26
N ASN A 50 -5.02 -12.71 0.59
CA ASN A 50 -5.65 -13.61 -0.38
C ASN A 50 -5.15 -13.40 -1.81
N TRP A 51 -4.00 -12.74 -1.98
CA TRP A 51 -3.47 -12.47 -3.32
C TRP A 51 -3.08 -13.79 -3.99
N LYS A 52 -3.38 -13.92 -5.28
CA LYS A 52 -3.02 -15.13 -6.05
C LYS A 52 -1.52 -15.11 -6.37
N VAL A 53 -0.89 -16.30 -6.36
CA VAL A 53 0.51 -16.46 -6.77
C VAL A 53 0.80 -15.68 -8.05
N LEU A 54 1.86 -14.88 -8.00
CA LEU A 54 2.22 -13.94 -9.05
C LEU A 54 2.71 -14.72 -10.27
N LYS A 55 2.08 -14.49 -11.43
CA LYS A 55 2.39 -15.24 -12.68
C LYS A 55 3.18 -14.44 -13.70
N ASN A 56 3.38 -13.15 -13.46
CA ASN A 56 4.09 -12.28 -14.37
C ASN A 56 4.70 -11.08 -13.64
N HIS A 57 5.62 -10.42 -14.33
CA HIS A 57 6.34 -9.24 -13.84
C HIS A 57 5.41 -8.06 -13.49
N THR A 58 4.32 -7.86 -14.23
CA THR A 58 3.36 -6.79 -13.98
C THR A 58 2.64 -6.97 -12.65
N LEU A 59 2.17 -8.19 -12.37
CA LEU A 59 1.52 -8.56 -11.13
C LEU A 59 2.51 -8.47 -9.96
N CYS A 60 3.74 -8.91 -10.16
CA CYS A 60 4.80 -8.77 -9.15
C CYS A 60 5.04 -7.30 -8.78
N ARG A 61 5.14 -6.40 -9.78
CA ARG A 61 5.30 -4.96 -9.53
C ARG A 61 4.10 -4.35 -8.81
N GLY A 62 2.88 -4.75 -9.20
CA GLY A 62 1.66 -4.31 -8.54
C GLY A 62 1.60 -4.77 -7.08
N PHE A 63 1.92 -6.05 -6.82
CA PHE A 63 1.94 -6.62 -5.48
C PHE A 63 2.97 -5.91 -4.58
N VAL A 64 4.21 -5.79 -5.04
CA VAL A 64 5.27 -5.11 -4.27
C VAL A 64 4.91 -3.67 -3.96
N GLY A 65 4.31 -2.94 -4.90
CA GLY A 65 3.83 -1.57 -4.66
C GLY A 65 2.70 -1.49 -3.63
N VAL A 66 1.75 -2.45 -3.66
CA VAL A 66 0.65 -2.51 -2.68
C VAL A 66 1.15 -2.91 -1.31
N VAL A 67 1.98 -3.94 -1.21
CA VAL A 67 2.59 -4.37 0.04
C VAL A 67 3.45 -3.26 0.63
N GLY A 68 4.17 -2.48 -0.18
CA GLY A 68 4.98 -1.35 0.32
C GLY A 68 4.23 -0.11 0.72
N TYR A 69 3.01 0.02 0.24
CA TYR A 69 2.12 1.02 0.78
C TYR A 69 1.53 0.64 2.15
N LEU A 70 1.48 -0.67 2.44
CA LEU A 70 0.77 -1.23 3.58
C LEU A 70 1.74 -1.63 4.71
N ALA A 71 2.75 -2.44 4.45
CA ALA A 71 3.63 -2.96 5.49
C ALA A 71 4.88 -2.09 5.72
N ASP A 72 5.12 -1.71 6.98
CA ASP A 72 6.37 -1.07 7.40
C ASP A 72 7.60 -2.01 7.25
N ASP A 73 7.36 -3.32 7.31
CA ASP A 73 8.39 -4.38 7.36
C ASP A 73 8.81 -4.91 5.96
N ILE A 74 8.71 -4.05 4.94
CA ILE A 74 8.80 -4.43 3.54
C ILE A 74 10.14 -5.05 3.12
N TYR A 75 11.24 -4.82 3.84
CA TYR A 75 12.56 -5.35 3.46
C TYR A 75 12.56 -6.88 3.29
N LYS A 76 11.73 -7.60 4.05
CA LYS A 76 11.57 -9.07 3.95
C LYS A 76 10.97 -9.51 2.60
N VAL A 77 10.07 -8.71 2.04
CA VAL A 77 9.37 -8.97 0.77
C VAL A 77 10.12 -8.35 -0.43
N HIS A 78 10.73 -7.17 -0.24
CA HIS A 78 11.45 -6.45 -1.28
C HIS A 78 12.74 -7.14 -1.72
N VAL A 79 13.47 -7.81 -0.83
CA VAL A 79 14.75 -8.42 -1.21
C VAL A 79 14.55 -9.58 -2.21
N PRO A 80 13.65 -10.55 -1.97
CA PRO A 80 13.42 -11.64 -2.92
C PRO A 80 12.66 -11.19 -4.18
N LEU A 81 11.59 -10.41 -4.04
CA LEU A 81 10.78 -9.98 -5.18
C LEU A 81 11.42 -8.82 -5.97
N GLY A 82 12.32 -8.06 -5.34
CA GLY A 82 13.09 -6.99 -5.98
C GLY A 82 14.07 -7.50 -7.03
N VAL A 83 14.63 -8.70 -6.84
CA VAL A 83 15.45 -9.36 -7.87
C VAL A 83 14.62 -9.63 -9.12
N LEU A 84 13.42 -10.20 -8.97
CA LEU A 84 12.51 -10.41 -10.10
C LEU A 84 12.14 -9.10 -10.80
N LEU A 85 11.93 -8.02 -10.05
CA LEU A 85 11.62 -6.70 -10.60
C LEU A 85 12.80 -6.08 -11.36
N ALA A 86 14.02 -6.24 -10.86
CA ALA A 86 15.23 -5.77 -11.52
C ALA A 86 15.46 -6.53 -12.84
N GLU A 87 15.31 -7.86 -12.81
CA GLU A 87 15.40 -8.72 -13.99
C GLU A 87 14.31 -8.41 -15.02
N ALA A 88 13.09 -8.09 -14.56
CA ALA A 88 11.99 -7.62 -15.40
C ALA A 88 12.32 -6.31 -16.14
N SER A 89 12.89 -5.35 -15.40
CA SER A 89 13.19 -4.02 -15.92
C SER A 89 14.33 -4.06 -16.95
N ALA A 90 15.25 -5.00 -16.80
CA ALA A 90 16.35 -5.20 -17.72
C ALA A 90 15.93 -5.94 -19.01
N LYS A 91 14.70 -6.48 -19.10
CA LYS A 91 14.23 -7.39 -20.18
C LYS A 91 15.15 -8.60 -20.42
N LEU A 92 16.05 -8.89 -19.48
CA LEU A 92 17.14 -9.84 -19.70
C LEU A 92 16.69 -11.29 -19.55
N LYS A 93 15.61 -11.56 -18.78
CA LYS A 93 15.17 -12.92 -18.44
C LYS A 93 13.65 -13.09 -18.40
N PRO A 94 13.14 -14.29 -18.77
CA PRO A 94 11.74 -14.65 -18.55
C PRO A 94 11.41 -14.64 -17.06
N PHE A 95 10.15 -14.38 -16.72
CA PHE A 95 9.67 -14.49 -15.34
C PHE A 95 9.89 -15.92 -14.84
N GLN A 96 10.63 -16.06 -13.75
CA GLN A 96 10.85 -17.34 -13.07
C GLN A 96 10.29 -17.22 -11.67
N TRP A 97 9.49 -18.19 -11.27
CA TRP A 97 8.91 -18.25 -9.95
C TRP A 97 9.40 -19.52 -9.28
N GLY A 98 10.32 -19.37 -8.33
CA GLY A 98 10.98 -20.47 -7.63
C GLY A 98 10.59 -20.54 -6.15
N TYR A 99 11.36 -21.34 -5.42
CA TYR A 99 11.15 -21.57 -3.99
C TYR A 99 11.35 -20.30 -3.16
N MET A 100 12.35 -19.48 -3.50
CA MET A 100 12.67 -18.27 -2.74
C MET A 100 11.58 -17.20 -2.91
N GLU A 101 11.04 -17.07 -4.12
CA GLU A 101 9.97 -16.14 -4.46
C GLU A 101 8.65 -16.56 -3.80
N GLN A 102 8.32 -17.86 -3.82
CA GLN A 102 7.14 -18.38 -3.13
C GLN A 102 7.25 -18.16 -1.61
N ARG A 103 8.40 -18.48 -1.01
CA ARG A 103 8.62 -18.28 0.42
C ARG A 103 8.53 -16.81 0.82
N ALA A 104 9.01 -15.90 -0.02
CA ALA A 104 8.91 -14.46 0.21
C ALA A 104 7.48 -13.92 0.07
N PHE A 105 6.66 -14.58 -0.74
CA PHE A 105 5.27 -14.22 -0.96
C PHE A 105 4.36 -14.71 0.18
N GLU A 106 4.70 -15.81 0.84
CA GLU A 106 3.94 -16.41 1.95
C GLU A 106 4.36 -15.93 3.35
N MET A 107 5.44 -15.16 3.45
CA MET A 107 5.93 -14.54 4.69
C MET A 107 5.14 -13.29 5.04
#